data_AF-A0A9X1LVN3-F1
#
_entry.id   AF-A0A9X1LVN3-F1
#
_cell.length_a   1.000
_cell.length_b   1.000
_cell.length_c   1.000
_cell.angle_alpha   90.00
_cell.angle_beta   90.00
_cell.angle_gamma   90.00
#
_symmetry.space_group_name_H-M   'P 1'
#
loop_
_entity.id
_entity.type
_entity.pdbx_description
1 polymer ?
#
loop_
_entity_poly.entity_id
_entity_poly.type
_entity_poly.pdbx_seq_one_letter_code
_entity_poly.pdbx_strand_id
1 'polypeptide(L)'
;MKIVASSDWRDAIPFDTLVLVADVVPGEATRCFTCGTESELRPRTELWAFKHRHPKNHDGYVRFYCAEHRPVIEQRVEPAPVVRTAARAAGRSTAERRPAKPVVPDRLRAMCPNCFIEVSATGECGNCGWTTS
;
A
#
# COMPACT_ATOMS: atom_id res chain seq x y z
N MET A 1 17.41 1.14 -39.02
CA MET A 1 16.13 1.15 -38.30
C MET A 1 16.42 1.01 -36.82
N LYS A 2 16.38 2.10 -36.03
CA LYS A 2 16.46 1.99 -34.56
C LYS A 2 15.04 1.73 -34.07
N ILE A 3 14.81 0.57 -33.45
CA ILE A 3 13.55 0.31 -32.75
C ILE A 3 13.63 1.15 -31.48
N VAL A 4 12.96 2.31 -31.50
CA VAL A 4 12.73 3.09 -30.28
C VAL A 4 11.65 2.33 -29.53
N ALA A 5 11.95 1.85 -28.33
CA ALA A 5 10.96 1.21 -27.48
C ALA A 5 9.79 2.19 -27.31
N SER A 6 8.63 1.84 -27.86
CA SER A 6 7.41 2.60 -27.65
C SER A 6 7.14 2.60 -26.15
N SER A 7 7.32 3.74 -25.49
CA SER A 7 7.03 3.86 -24.06
C SER A 7 5.53 3.67 -23.87
N ASP A 8 5.14 2.62 -23.15
CA ASP A 8 3.75 2.37 -22.82
C ASP A 8 3.38 3.20 -21.58
N TRP A 9 2.35 4.04 -21.69
CA TRP A 9 1.94 4.93 -20.59
C TRP A 9 1.56 4.15 -19.30
N ARG A 10 1.23 2.84 -19.40
CA ARG A 10 0.93 2.01 -18.23
C ARG A 10 2.16 1.77 -17.36
N ASP A 11 3.37 1.97 -17.88
CA ASP A 11 4.60 1.88 -17.11
C ASP A 11 4.74 3.04 -16.11
N ALA A 12 4.12 4.18 -16.40
CA ALA A 12 4.08 5.33 -15.51
C ALA A 12 3.09 5.18 -14.34
N ILE A 13 2.20 4.18 -14.36
CA ILE A 13 1.22 3.96 -13.30
C ILE A 13 1.82 3.08 -12.20
N PRO A 14 1.91 3.56 -10.95
CA PRO A 14 2.32 2.74 -9.83
C PRO A 14 1.27 1.66 -9.52
N PHE A 15 1.74 0.51 -9.04
CA PHE A 15 0.86 -0.48 -8.45
C PHE A 15 0.18 0.09 -7.20
N ASP A 16 -1.01 -0.43 -6.90
CA ASP A 16 -1.71 -0.16 -5.65
C ASP A 16 -2.07 1.34 -5.45
N THR A 17 -2.06 2.12 -6.53
CA THR A 17 -2.40 3.55 -6.55
C THR A 17 -3.48 3.83 -7.59
N LEU A 18 -4.50 4.58 -7.21
CA LEU A 18 -5.50 5.09 -8.15
C LEU A 18 -5.02 6.39 -8.76
N VAL A 19 -4.91 6.41 -10.09
CA VAL A 19 -4.51 7.60 -10.85
C VAL A 19 -5.67 8.00 -11.76
N LEU A 20 -5.98 9.29 -11.86
CA LEU A 20 -7.02 9.76 -12.78
C LEU A 20 -6.56 9.51 -14.22
N VAL A 21 -7.43 8.96 -15.06
CA VAL A 21 -7.01 8.58 -16.42
C VAL A 21 -6.65 9.79 -17.27
N ALA A 22 -7.36 10.90 -17.08
CA ALA A 22 -7.08 12.18 -17.74
C ALA A 22 -5.65 12.70 -17.50
N ASP A 23 -5.03 12.35 -16.36
CA ASP A 23 -3.70 12.84 -16.00
C ASP A 23 -2.57 12.02 -16.63
N VAL A 24 -2.85 10.78 -17.05
CA VAL A 24 -1.83 9.86 -17.59
C VAL A 24 -1.90 9.76 -19.11
N VAL A 25 -3.11 9.70 -19.66
CA VAL A 25 -3.31 9.53 -21.10
C VAL A 25 -4.51 10.35 -21.58
N PRO A 26 -4.30 11.34 -22.46
CA PRO A 26 -5.40 11.99 -23.13
C PRO A 26 -6.05 10.99 -24.11
N GLY A 27 -7.37 11.01 -24.22
CA GLY A 27 -8.07 10.11 -25.13
C GLY A 27 -9.58 10.18 -25.03
N GLU A 28 -10.24 9.35 -25.83
CA GLU A 28 -11.71 9.28 -25.91
C GLU A 28 -12.33 8.66 -24.67
N ALA A 29 -13.60 8.99 -24.44
CA ALA A 29 -14.42 8.41 -23.38
C ALA A 29 -14.38 6.86 -23.44
N THR A 30 -14.39 6.22 -22.27
CA THR A 30 -14.30 4.76 -22.18
C THR A 30 -15.17 4.22 -21.05
N ARG A 31 -15.22 2.90 -20.90
CA ARG A 31 -16.09 2.24 -19.93
C ARG A 31 -15.33 1.83 -18.70
N CYS A 32 -16.04 1.80 -17.59
CA CYS A 32 -15.55 1.15 -16.38
C CYS A 32 -15.55 -0.37 -16.60
N PHE A 33 -14.46 -1.03 -16.19
CA PHE A 33 -14.31 -2.48 -16.26
C PHE A 33 -15.45 -3.23 -15.55
N THR A 34 -15.91 -2.73 -14.39
CA THR A 34 -16.98 -3.35 -13.60
C THR A 34 -18.37 -3.05 -14.16
N CYS A 35 -18.60 -1.88 -14.74
CA CYS A 35 -19.89 -1.54 -15.35
C CYS A 35 -20.21 -2.40 -16.58
N GLY A 36 -19.20 -2.93 -17.26
CA GLY A 36 -19.36 -3.79 -18.44
C GLY A 36 -19.48 -3.03 -19.76
N THR A 37 -19.84 -3.74 -20.82
CA THR A 37 -19.89 -3.21 -22.20
C THR A 37 -21.13 -2.39 -22.50
N GLU A 38 -22.23 -2.65 -21.78
CA GLU A 38 -23.52 -1.99 -21.99
C GLU A 38 -23.62 -0.65 -21.25
N SER A 39 -22.58 -0.26 -20.51
CA SER A 39 -22.59 1.01 -19.79
C SER A 39 -22.32 2.20 -20.72
N GLU A 40 -22.83 3.37 -20.31
CA GLU A 40 -22.49 4.67 -20.89
C GLU A 40 -20.95 4.86 -20.93
N LEU A 41 -20.48 5.50 -21.99
CA LEU A 41 -19.09 5.92 -22.09
C LEU A 41 -18.87 7.12 -21.16
N ARG A 42 -17.86 7.03 -20.30
CA ARG A 42 -17.51 8.10 -19.37
C ARG A 42 -16.26 8.84 -19.83
N PRO A 43 -16.22 10.17 -19.65
CA PRO A 43 -15.03 10.94 -19.96
C PRO A 43 -13.85 10.48 -19.08
N ARG A 44 -12.62 10.67 -19.57
CA ARG A 44 -11.39 10.26 -18.85
C ARG A 44 -11.22 10.98 -17.51
N THR A 45 -11.86 12.13 -17.34
CA THR A 45 -11.88 12.91 -16.09
C THR A 45 -12.74 12.27 -15.00
N GLU A 46 -13.58 11.29 -15.32
CA GLU A 46 -14.43 10.55 -14.37
C GLU A 46 -13.98 9.10 -14.15
N LEU A 47 -12.82 8.75 -14.72
CA LEU A 47 -12.29 7.40 -14.67
C LEU A 47 -10.94 7.40 -13.96
N TRP A 48 -10.73 6.35 -13.18
CA TRP A 48 -9.48 6.05 -12.50
C TRP A 48 -8.83 4.84 -13.15
N ALA A 49 -7.53 4.96 -13.46
CA ALA A 49 -6.67 3.86 -13.81
C ALA A 49 -6.11 3.22 -12.54
N PHE A 50 -6.16 1.89 -12.48
CA PHE A 50 -5.52 1.11 -11.44
C PHE A 50 -4.71 -0.03 -12.06
N LYS A 51 -3.44 -0.15 -11.66
CA LYS A 51 -2.54 -1.20 -12.14
C LYS A 51 -2.54 -2.38 -11.18
N HIS A 52 -3.00 -3.52 -11.66
CA HIS A 52 -3.04 -4.78 -10.91
C HIS A 52 -1.79 -5.61 -11.16
N ARG A 53 -1.29 -6.26 -10.11
CA ARG A 53 -0.23 -7.25 -10.22
C ARG A 53 -0.76 -8.53 -10.87
N HIS A 54 0.03 -9.15 -11.74
CA HIS A 54 -0.28 -10.45 -12.32
C HIS A 54 0.75 -11.49 -11.84
N PRO A 55 0.34 -12.70 -11.41
CA PRO A 55 1.26 -13.67 -10.82
C PRO A 55 2.41 -14.10 -11.75
N LYS A 56 2.18 -14.05 -13.07
CA LYS A 56 3.15 -14.49 -14.09
C LYS A 56 3.68 -13.35 -14.96
N ASN A 57 3.20 -12.11 -14.77
CA ASN A 57 3.65 -10.96 -15.56
C ASN A 57 3.97 -9.80 -14.62
N HIS A 58 5.25 -9.41 -14.59
CA HIS A 58 5.75 -8.35 -13.72
C HIS A 58 5.19 -6.98 -14.09
N ASP A 59 4.82 -6.77 -15.36
CA ASP A 59 4.20 -5.52 -15.81
C ASP A 59 2.75 -5.39 -15.35
N GLY A 60 2.13 -6.50 -14.92
CA GLY A 60 0.73 -6.49 -14.50
C GLY A 60 -0.22 -6.10 -15.63
N TYR A 61 -1.35 -5.49 -15.27
CA TYR A 61 -2.31 -4.95 -16.23
C TYR A 61 -3.11 -3.78 -15.63
N VAL A 62 -3.56 -2.85 -16.47
CA VAL A 62 -4.31 -1.66 -16.04
C VAL A 62 -5.79 -1.82 -16.37
N ARG A 63 -6.67 -1.44 -15.43
CA ARG A 63 -8.12 -1.35 -15.62
C ARG A 63 -8.63 0.04 -15.28
N PHE A 64 -9.73 0.42 -15.93
CA PHE A 64 -10.42 1.69 -15.67
C PHE A 64 -11.65 1.47 -14.79
N TYR A 65 -11.82 2.34 -13.81
CA TYR A 65 -12.91 2.30 -12.85
C TYR A 65 -13.62 3.64 -12.79
N CYS A 66 -14.94 3.66 -12.65
CA CYS A 66 -15.67 4.86 -12.26
C CYS A 66 -15.61 5.06 -10.74
N ALA A 67 -16.20 6.15 -10.23
CA ALA A 67 -16.09 6.56 -8.83
C ALA A 67 -16.66 5.51 -7.88
N GLU A 68 -17.72 4.85 -8.33
CA GLU A 68 -18.48 3.85 -7.60
C GLU A 68 -17.75 2.50 -7.55
N HIS A 69 -16.95 2.18 -8.58
CA HIS A 69 -16.30 0.87 -8.73
C HIS A 69 -14.80 0.91 -8.47
N ARG A 70 -14.26 2.04 -8.01
CA ARG A 70 -12.81 2.14 -7.74
C ARG A 70 -12.44 1.21 -6.57
N PRO A 71 -11.34 0.45 -6.68
CA PRO A 71 -10.81 -0.32 -5.56
C PRO A 71 -10.60 0.53 -4.31
N VAL A 72 -10.95 -0.02 -3.15
CA VAL A 72 -10.60 0.60 -1.87
C VAL A 72 -9.14 0.24 -1.58
N ILE A 73 -8.26 1.24 -1.64
CA ILE A 73 -6.87 1.08 -1.22
C ILE A 73 -6.80 1.53 0.23
N GLU A 74 -6.48 0.60 1.13
CA GLU A 74 -6.09 0.97 2.48
C GLU A 74 -4.77 1.76 2.40
N GLN A 75 -4.85 3.08 2.54
CA GLN A 75 -3.67 3.91 2.61
C GLN A 75 -2.87 3.50 3.84
N ARG A 76 -1.77 2.78 3.61
CA ARG A 76 -0.76 2.55 4.64
C ARG A 76 -0.21 3.92 5.03
N VAL A 77 -0.59 4.40 6.21
CA VAL A 77 -0.05 5.63 6.78
C VAL A 77 1.45 5.38 7.00
N GLU A 78 2.30 6.01 6.18
CA GLU A 78 3.74 5.99 6.43
C GLU A 78 4.00 6.70 7.77
N PRO A 79 4.77 6.09 8.69
CA PRO A 79 5.11 6.73 9.95
C PRO A 79 5.89 8.02 9.65
N ALA A 80 5.43 9.13 10.22
CA ALA A 80 6.03 10.44 10.02
C ALA A 80 7.55 10.39 10.32
N PRO A 81 8.39 11.07 9.51
CA PRO A 81 9.82 11.11 9.75
C PRO A 81 10.09 11.75 11.12
N VAL A 82 10.66 10.97 12.04
CA VAL A 82 11.14 11.48 13.33
C VAL A 82 12.29 12.45 13.08
N VAL A 83 11.98 13.76 13.16
CA VAL A 83 12.98 14.82 13.14
C VAL A 83 13.84 14.68 14.39
N ARG A 84 15.04 14.12 14.24
CA ARG A 84 16.06 14.17 15.29
C ARG A 84 16.63 15.59 15.30
N THR A 85 16.13 16.45 16.18
CA THR A 85 16.75 17.74 16.47
C THR A 85 18.16 17.51 17.03
N ALA A 86 19.17 17.85 16.24
CA ALA A 86 20.56 17.86 16.66
C ALA A 86 20.81 19.09 17.55
N ALA A 87 20.79 18.90 18.88
CA ALA A 87 21.26 19.91 19.81
C ALA A 87 22.80 19.92 19.81
N ARG A 88 23.39 21.04 19.35
CA ARG A 88 24.81 21.35 19.59
C ARG A 88 25.01 21.69 21.06
N ALA A 89 25.88 20.94 21.73
CA ALA A 89 26.51 21.37 22.97
C ALA A 89 27.96 20.89 22.99
N ALA A 90 28.89 21.84 23.06
CA ALA A 90 30.27 21.59 23.43
C ALA A 90 30.36 21.36 24.94
N GLY A 91 31.24 20.44 25.38
CA GLY A 91 31.62 20.30 26.78
C GLY A 91 31.96 18.86 27.19
N ARG A 92 33.24 18.58 27.42
CA ARG A 92 33.76 17.31 27.94
C ARG A 92 33.25 17.03 29.36
N SER A 93 32.82 15.79 29.60
CA SER A 93 33.12 15.06 30.85
C SER A 93 32.91 13.55 30.64
N THR A 94 33.97 12.79 30.86
CA THR A 94 33.97 11.34 31.06
C THR A 94 33.08 10.95 32.22
N ALA A 95 32.09 10.08 31.99
CA ALA A 95 31.34 9.39 33.03
C ALA A 95 30.87 8.01 32.50
N GLU A 96 30.96 7.02 33.37
CA GLU A 96 30.65 5.59 33.24
C GLU A 96 29.80 5.12 32.04
N ARG A 97 30.29 4.04 31.42
CA ARG A 97 29.56 3.21 30.46
C ARG A 97 28.30 2.63 31.12
N ARG A 98 27.15 3.25 30.85
CA ARG A 98 25.81 2.77 31.21
C ARG A 98 25.60 1.34 30.65
N PRO A 99 25.07 0.38 31.43
CA PRO A 99 24.79 -0.96 30.91
C PRO A 99 23.71 -0.88 29.82
N ALA A 100 23.89 -1.71 28.79
CA ALA A 100 22.96 -1.81 27.67
C ALA A 100 21.53 -2.12 28.17
N LYS A 101 20.54 -1.48 27.56
CA LYS A 101 19.13 -1.82 27.79
C LYS A 101 18.92 -3.32 27.46
N PRO A 102 18.14 -4.07 28.25
CA PRO A 102 17.81 -5.45 27.90
C PRO A 102 17.06 -5.44 26.56
N VAL A 103 17.60 -6.17 25.58
CA VAL A 103 16.89 -6.51 24.36
C VAL A 103 15.75 -7.42 24.79
N VAL A 104 14.53 -6.89 24.82
CA VAL A 104 13.33 -7.70 25.01
C VAL A 104 13.21 -8.55 23.74
N PRO A 105 13.30 -9.90 23.82
CA PRO A 105 13.09 -10.72 22.65
C PRO A 105 11.69 -10.45 22.11
N ASP A 106 11.60 -10.27 20.80
CA ASP A 106 10.34 -10.21 20.07
C ASP A 106 9.59 -11.51 20.35
N ARG A 107 8.66 -11.45 21.31
CA ARG A 107 7.80 -12.58 21.62
C ARG A 107 6.84 -12.68 20.46
N LEU A 108 7.14 -13.58 19.53
CA LEU A 108 6.24 -14.02 18.46
C LEU A 108 4.83 -14.19 19.05
N ARG A 109 3.97 -13.20 18.78
CA ARG A 109 2.58 -13.23 19.26
C ARG A 109 1.86 -14.33 18.49
N ALA A 110 1.23 -15.25 19.21
CA ALA A 110 0.44 -16.29 18.59
C ALA A 110 -0.70 -15.66 17.77
N MET A 111 -0.95 -16.17 16.56
CA MET A 111 -2.10 -15.77 15.74
C MET A 111 -3.27 -16.72 16.01
N CYS A 112 -4.48 -16.17 16.08
CA CYS A 112 -5.68 -16.97 16.23
C CYS A 112 -5.96 -17.72 14.91
N PRO A 113 -6.15 -19.06 14.92
CA PRO A 113 -6.42 -19.81 13.69
C PRO A 113 -7.81 -19.53 13.09
N ASN A 114 -8.74 -18.97 13.88
CA ASN A 114 -10.09 -18.68 13.42
C ASN A 114 -10.22 -17.29 12.79
N CYS A 115 -9.51 -16.30 13.33
CA CYS A 115 -9.63 -14.90 12.89
C CYS A 115 -8.36 -14.35 12.25
N PHE A 116 -7.23 -15.06 12.31
CA PHE A 116 -5.93 -14.62 11.80
C PHE A 116 -5.46 -13.27 12.35
N ILE A 117 -5.92 -12.90 13.54
CA ILE A 117 -5.51 -11.70 14.27
C ILE A 117 -4.59 -12.12 15.42
N GLU A 118 -3.65 -11.23 15.79
CA GLU A 118 -2.78 -11.42 16.94
C GLU A 118 -3.58 -11.63 18.23
N VAL A 119 -3.25 -12.70 18.94
CA VAL A 119 -3.84 -13.05 20.23
C VAL A 119 -3.22 -12.17 21.32
N SER A 120 -4.01 -11.79 22.30
CA SER A 120 -3.54 -11.03 23.46
C SER A 120 -2.46 -11.80 24.22
N ALA A 121 -1.66 -11.10 25.02
CA ALA A 121 -0.61 -11.73 25.85
C ALA A 121 -1.14 -12.81 26.82
N THR A 122 -2.45 -12.80 27.10
CA THR A 122 -3.17 -13.78 27.93
C THR A 122 -3.54 -15.07 27.18
N GLY A 123 -3.34 -15.15 25.87
CA GLY A 123 -3.70 -16.33 25.07
C GLY A 123 -5.17 -16.37 24.61
N GLU A 124 -5.94 -15.31 24.82
CA GLU A 124 -7.35 -15.18 24.40
C GLU A 124 -7.51 -14.21 23.21
N CYS A 125 -8.30 -14.63 22.22
CA CYS A 125 -8.69 -13.81 21.08
C CYS A 125 -9.89 -12.93 21.45
N GLY A 126 -9.68 -11.62 21.57
CA GLY A 126 -10.75 -10.67 21.90
C GLY A 126 -11.84 -10.51 20.82
N ASN A 127 -11.68 -11.12 19.64
CA ASN A 127 -12.68 -11.06 18.57
C ASN A 127 -13.65 -12.25 18.59
N CYS A 128 -13.15 -13.48 18.81
CA CYS A 128 -13.96 -14.70 18.73
C CYS A 128 -13.97 -15.53 20.03
N GLY A 129 -13.28 -15.09 21.08
CA GLY A 129 -13.22 -15.78 22.37
C GLY A 129 -12.37 -17.06 22.36
N TRP A 130 -11.62 -17.33 21.29
CA TRP A 130 -10.75 -18.50 21.21
C TRP A 130 -9.55 -18.38 22.14
N THR A 131 -9.23 -19.45 22.87
CA THR A 131 -8.11 -19.49 23.84
C THR A 131 -7.09 -20.57 23.51
N THR A 132 -5.80 -20.25 23.68
CA THR A 132 -4.68 -21.21 23.58
C THR A 132 -4.55 -22.02 24.88
N SER A 133 -5.58 -22.78 25.27
CA SER A 133 -5.47 -23.74 26.37
C SER A 133 -4.92 -25.08 25.90
#